data_AF-A0A0N4YFE3-F1
#
_entry.id   AF-A0A0N4YFE3-F1
#
_cell.length_a   1.000
_cell.length_b   1.000
_cell.length_c   1.000
_cell.angle_alpha   90.00
_cell.angle_beta   90.00
_cell.angle_gamma   90.00
#
_symmetry.space_group_name_H-M   'P 1'
#
loop_
_entity.id
_entity.type
_entity.pdbx_description
1 polymer ?
#
loop_
_entity_poly.entity_id
_entity_poly.type
_entity_poly.pdbx_seq_one_letter_code
_entity_poly.pdbx_strand_id
1 'polypeptide(L)' 'MSISNDTTTIQAVKIRCSDNALFRITPPMGCIQPKETLNVTIHRTHAPIKLDKLIVLAVAVGSCLSS' A
#
# COMPACT_ATOMS: atom_id res chain seq x y z
N MET A 1 4.81 7.79 3.71
CA MET A 1 4.41 6.68 4.61
C MET A 1 5.27 5.47 4.27
N SER A 2 5.65 4.66 5.26
CA SER A 2 6.49 3.48 5.03
C SER A 2 5.79 2.23 5.57
N ILE A 3 5.84 1.12 4.83
CA ILE A 3 5.24 -0.17 5.16
C ILE A 3 6.37 -1.20 5.24
N SER A 4 6.71 -1.71 6.42
CA SER A 4 7.70 -2.77 6.60
C SER A 4 7.07 -4.15 6.52
N ASN A 5 7.72 -5.09 5.84
CA ASN A 5 7.35 -6.50 5.87
C ASN A 5 8.25 -7.26 6.84
N ASP A 6 7.81 -7.38 8.09
CA ASP A 6 8.56 -8.10 9.12
C ASP A 6 8.33 -9.62 9.10
N THR A 7 7.54 -10.12 8.15
CA THR A 7 7.23 -11.55 7.97
C THR A 7 8.33 -12.29 7.20
N THR A 8 8.15 -13.59 7.02
CA THR A 8 9.05 -14.47 6.26
C THR A 8 8.57 -14.75 4.83
N THR A 9 7.42 -14.19 4.43
CA THR A 9 6.84 -14.37 3.09
C THR A 9 6.71 -13.05 2.37
N ILE A 10 6.62 -13.09 1.03
CA ILE A 10 6.35 -11.90 0.23
C ILE A 10 4.93 -11.42 0.56
N GLN A 11 4.75 -10.13 0.81
CA GLN A 11 3.44 -9.53 1.04
C GLN A 11 3.02 -8.74 -0.19
N ALA A 12 1.91 -9.12 -0.82
CA ALA A 12 1.26 -8.29 -1.82
C ALA A 12 0.41 -7.24 -1.11
N VAL A 13 0.63 -5.97 -1.42
CA VAL A 13 -0.04 -4.84 -0.80
C VAL A 13 -0.86 -4.03 -1.81
N LYS A 14 -2.03 -3.59 -1.39
CA LYS A 14 -2.90 -2.67 -2.14
C LYS A 14 -3.38 -1.54 -1.23
N ILE A 15 -3.21 -0.32 -1.70
CA ILE A 15 -3.51 0.89 -0.94
C ILE A 15 -4.73 1.55 -1.57
N ARG A 16 -5.73 1.88 -0.74
CA ARG A 16 -6.96 2.54 -1.14
C ARG A 16 -7.16 3.78 -0.28
N CYS A 17 -7.75 4.83 -0.83
CA CYS A 17 -8.23 5.98 -0.06
C CYS A 17 -9.74 6.20 -0.27
N SER A 18 -10.34 6.96 0.63
CA SER A 18 -11.75 7.39 0.54
C SER A 18 -12.01 8.36 -0.61
N ASP A 19 -10.98 9.03 -1.13
CA ASP A 19 -11.10 10.05 -2.17
C ASP A 19 -9.87 10.02 -3.10
N ASN A 20 -10.00 9.35 -4.25
CA ASN A 20 -8.93 9.23 -5.24
C ASN A 20 -8.78 10.47 -6.13
N ALA A 21 -9.72 11.42 -6.07
CA ALA A 21 -9.61 12.69 -6.80
C ALA A 21 -8.73 13.68 -6.03
N LEU A 22 -8.83 13.66 -4.70
CA LEU A 22 -8.06 14.53 -3.82
C LEU A 22 -6.67 13.97 -3.46
N PHE A 23 -6.56 12.65 -3.33
CA PHE A 23 -5.31 11.98 -2.93
C PHE A 23 -4.78 11.08 -4.03
N ARG A 24 -3.52 11.30 -4.42
CA ARG A 24 -2.78 10.43 -5.32
C ARG A 24 -1.73 9.64 -4.54
N ILE A 25 -1.85 8.31 -4.59
CA ILE A 25 -0.97 7.38 -3.90
C ILE A 25 -0.01 6.74 -4.90
N THR A 26 1.29 6.76 -4.59
CA THR A 26 2.33 6.16 -5.44
C THR A 26 3.35 5.37 -4.61
N PRO A 27 3.56 4.07 -4.87
CA PRO A 27 2.73 3.21 -5.72
C PRO A 27 1.40 2.82 -5.04
N PRO A 28 0.29 2.63 -5.78
CA PRO A 28 -0.99 2.22 -5.20
C PRO A 28 -1.08 0.72 -4.87
N MET A 29 -0.15 -0.08 -5.41
CA MET A 29 0.00 -1.50 -5.13
C MET A 29 1.44 -1.94 -5.38
N GLY A 30 1.84 -3.06 -4.77
CA GLY A 30 3.16 -3.64 -4.96
C GLY A 30 3.35 -4.91 -4.16
N CYS A 31 4.54 -5.50 -4.25
CA CYS A 31 4.98 -6.60 -3.40
C CYS A 31 6.15 -6.13 -2.53
N ILE A 32 6.20 -6.59 -1.29
CA ILE A 32 7.28 -6.29 -0.33
C ILE A 32 7.96 -7.60 0.02
N GLN A 33 9.27 -7.73 -0.24
CA GLN A 33 10.02 -8.93 0.14
C GLN A 33 10.13 -9.05 1.68
N PRO A 34 10.43 -10.24 2.22
CA PRO A 34 10.74 -10.38 3.63
C PRO A 34 11.83 -9.40 4.07
N LYS A 35 11.59 -8.69 5.18
CA LYS A 35 12.49 -7.68 5.77
C LYS A 35 12.74 -6.43 4.92
N GLU A 36 11.99 -6.23 3.83
CA GLU A 36 12.02 -4.99 3.06
C GLU A 36 10.94 -4.00 3.51
N THR A 37 11.08 -2.75 3.05
CA THR A 37 10.13 -1.66 3.31
C THR A 37 9.69 -1.02 2.02
N LEU A 38 8.37 -0.86 1.84
CA LEU A 38 7.80 -0.08 0.76
C LEU A 38 7.57 1.36 1.21
N ASN A 39 8.18 2.30 0.49
CA ASN A 39 7.92 3.72 0.66
C ASN A 39 6.78 4.17 -0.25
N VAL A 40 5.76 4.76 0.36
CA VAL A 40 4.54 5.23 -0.30
C VAL A 40 4.45 6.74 -0.17
N THR A 41 4.41 7.41 -1.32
CA THR A 41 4.15 8.84 -1.43
C THR A 41 2.65 9.09 -1.53
N ILE A 42 2.14 10.00 -0.71
CA ILE A 42 0.74 10.44 -0.72
C ILE A 42 0.75 11.93 -1.06
N HIS A 43 0.22 12.27 -2.23
CA HIS A 43 0.07 13.64 -2.67
C HIS A 43 -1.39 14.08 -2.48
N ARG A 44 -1.62 15.21 -1.80
CA ARG A 44 -2.93 15.82 -1.63
C ARG A 44 -3.02 17.07 -2.51
N THR A 45 -4.00 17.13 -3.39
CA THR A 45 -4.30 18.34 -4.19
C THR A 45 -4.97 19.40 -3.32
N HIS A 46 -4.88 20.67 -3.71
CA HIS A 46 -5.50 21.77 -2.96
C HIS A 46 -7.03 21.65 -2.94
N ALA A 47 -7.62 21.48 -1.76
CA ALA A 47 -9.05 21.44 -1.50
C ALA A 47 -9.36 21.80 -0.03
N PRO A 48 -10.62 22.16 0.31
CA PRO A 48 -11.04 22.42 1.68
C PRO A 48 -10.68 21.29 2.65
N ILE A 49 -10.57 21.63 3.93
CA ILE A 49 -10.28 20.65 4.99
C ILE A 49 -11.41 19.61 5.02
N LYS A 50 -11.04 18.35 4.88
CA LYS A 50 -11.93 17.19 4.87
C LYS A 50 -11.21 16.03 5.57
N LEU A 51 -11.97 15.27 6.36
CA LEU A 51 -11.46 14.04 6.95
C LEU A 51 -11.50 12.91 5.93
N ASP A 52 -10.36 12.27 5.70
CA ASP A 52 -10.20 11.17 4.75
C ASP A 52 -9.47 9.98 5.39
N LYS A 53 -9.63 8.79 4.80
CA LYS A 53 -9.06 7.53 5.28
C LYS A 53 -8.22 6.87 4.20
N LEU A 54 -7.13 6.24 4.61
CA LEU A 54 -6.31 5.36 3.77
C LEU A 54 -6.30 3.96 4.39
N ILE A 55 -6.50 2.95 3.56
CA ILE A 55 -6.54 1.54 3.93
C ILE A 55 -5.44 0.81 3.17
N VAL A 56 -4.63 0.05 3.90
CA VAL A 56 -3.64 -0.87 3.34
C VAL A 56 -4.19 -2.29 3.49
N LEU A 57 -4.33 -2.99 2.37
CA LEU A 57 -4.65 -4.40 2.32
C LEU A 57 -3.34 -5.15 2.06
N ALA A 58 -3.01 -6.14 2.88
CA ALA A 58 -1.84 -6.98 2.72
C ALA A 58 -2.26 -8.45 2.72
N VAL A 59 -1.70 -9.24 1.79
CA VAL A 59 -1.93 -10.68 1.69
C VAL A 59 -0.59 -11.37 1.47
N ALA A 60 -0.32 -12.43 2.23
CA ALA A 60 0.84 -13.27 2.00
C ALA A 60 0.72 -13.90 0.62
N VAL A 61 1.71 -13.70 -0.23
CA VAL A 61 1.81 -14.39 -1.51
C VAL A 61 2.16 -15.83 -1.18
N GLY A 62 1.16 -16.72 -1.27
CA GLY A 62 1.40 -18.15 -1.20
C GLY A 62 2.37 -18.56 -2.31
N SER A 63 3.28 -19.48 -2.02
CA SER A 63 4.05 -20.17 -3.04
C SER A 63 3.08 -20.60 -4.14
N CYS A 64 3.27 -20.11 -5.36
CA CYS A 64 2.54 -20.59 -6.52
C CYS A 64 2.44 -22.11 -6.43
N LEU A 65 1.22 -22.64 -6.48
CA LEU A 65 0.95 -24.07 -6.63
C LEU A 65 1.87 -24.56 -7.74
N SER A 66 2.88 -25.35 -7.38
CA SER A 66 3.67 -26.13 -8.33
C SER A 66 2.68 -27.02 -9.07
N SER A 67 2.28 -26.57 -10.25
CA SER A 67 1.51 -27.34 -11.24
C SER A 67 2.50 -27.99 -12.19
#